data_AF-A0A2N3G4Y4-F1
#
_entry.id   AF-A0A2N3G4Y4-F1
#
_cell.length_a   1.000
_cell.length_b   1.000
_cell.length_c   1.000
_cell.angle_alpha   90.00
_cell.angle_beta   90.00
_cell.angle_gamma   90.00
#
_symmetry.space_group_name_H-M   'P 1'
#
loop_
_entity.id
_entity.type
_entity.pdbx_description
1 polymer ?
#
loop_
_entity_poly.entity_id
_entity_poly.type
_entity_poly.pdbx_seq_one_letter_code
_entity_poly.pdbx_strand_id
1 'polypeptide(L)'
;MEFVDEYIDHFVAWDVLAYFHENQEALEKPSGIALEVGRQVDVVTPILKSLVEKGVLAVEIDTAVETEEFTYRYIARAEFRDKMEEFLSATRDRTNRLAIVGIVLQKEARRL
;
A
#
# COMPACT_ATOMS: atom_id res chain seq x y z
N MET A 1 11.91 4.21 -11.34
CA MET A 1 12.59 3.45 -10.27
C MET A 1 12.42 4.14 -8.92
N GLU A 2 12.59 5.45 -8.81
CA GLU A 2 12.39 6.23 -7.57
C GLU A 2 11.09 5.89 -6.81
N PHE A 3 9.96 5.75 -7.51
CA PHE A 3 8.70 5.33 -6.89
C PHE A 3 8.76 3.98 -6.17
N VAL A 4 9.40 2.98 -6.80
CA VAL A 4 9.57 1.64 -6.20
C VAL A 4 10.50 1.73 -5.01
N ASP A 5 11.56 2.54 -5.10
CA ASP A 5 12.50 2.76 -4.01
C ASP A 5 11.84 3.43 -2.81
N GLU A 6 10.96 4.39 -3.03
CA GLU A 6 10.31 5.18 -1.98
C GLU A 6 9.07 4.49 -1.37
N TYR A 7 8.25 3.81 -2.16
CA TYR A 7 6.94 3.31 -1.72
C TYR A 7 6.82 1.78 -1.70
N ILE A 8 7.62 1.06 -2.49
CA ILE A 8 7.50 -0.40 -2.68
C ILE A 8 8.71 -1.09 -2.06
N ASP A 9 8.70 -1.19 -0.74
CA ASP A 9 9.81 -1.73 0.04
C ASP A 9 9.77 -3.26 0.22
N HIS A 10 8.58 -3.83 0.12
CA HIS A 10 8.29 -5.26 0.24
C HIS A 10 6.97 -5.54 -0.48
N PHE A 11 6.69 -6.81 -0.79
CA PHE A 11 5.49 -7.20 -1.54
C PHE A 11 4.20 -6.76 -0.85
N VAL A 12 4.16 -6.73 0.48
CA VAL A 12 2.95 -6.28 1.18
C VAL A 12 2.64 -4.79 0.97
N ALA A 13 3.66 -3.93 0.76
CA ALA A 13 3.43 -2.51 0.48
C ALA A 13 2.85 -2.32 -0.91
N TRP A 14 3.35 -3.13 -1.86
CA TRP A 14 2.76 -3.22 -3.19
C TRP A 14 1.28 -3.61 -3.08
N ASP A 15 0.96 -4.72 -2.43
CA ASP A 15 -0.40 -5.24 -2.35
C ASP A 15 -1.36 -4.20 -1.73
N VAL A 16 -0.95 -3.56 -0.64
CA VAL A 16 -1.75 -2.52 0.05
C VAL A 16 -1.93 -1.28 -0.84
N LEU A 17 -0.89 -0.80 -1.52
CA LEU A 17 -1.00 0.34 -2.42
C LEU A 17 -1.88 0.05 -3.63
N ALA A 18 -1.77 -1.15 -4.20
CA ALA A 18 -2.61 -1.59 -5.31
C ALA A 18 -4.08 -1.63 -4.88
N TYR A 19 -4.36 -2.20 -3.70
CA TYR A 19 -5.70 -2.24 -3.12
C TYR A 19 -6.33 -0.83 -3.03
N PHE A 20 -5.64 0.14 -2.42
CA PHE A 20 -6.20 1.50 -2.28
C PHE A 20 -6.32 2.25 -3.61
N HIS A 21 -5.38 2.03 -4.54
CA HIS A 21 -5.45 2.67 -5.86
C HIS A 21 -6.61 2.14 -6.70
N GLU A 22 -6.90 0.84 -6.60
CA GLU A 22 -8.04 0.19 -7.26
C GLU A 22 -9.37 0.52 -6.57
N ASN A 23 -9.35 0.80 -5.26
CA ASN A 23 -10.53 1.11 -4.44
C ASN A 23 -10.42 2.51 -3.82
N GLN A 24 -10.41 3.57 -4.64
CA GLN A 24 -10.09 4.94 -4.18
C GLN A 24 -11.08 5.52 -3.16
N GLU A 25 -12.30 5.00 -3.12
CA GLU A 25 -13.33 5.40 -2.15
C GLU A 25 -13.35 4.53 -0.89
N ALA A 26 -12.44 3.55 -0.79
CA ALA A 26 -12.38 2.66 0.36
C ALA A 26 -12.13 3.45 1.65
N LEU A 27 -12.93 3.11 2.66
CA LEU A 27 -12.76 3.51 4.04
C LEU A 27 -12.81 2.24 4.88
N GLU A 28 -11.64 1.70 5.20
CA GLU A 28 -11.56 0.35 5.75
C GLU A 28 -10.67 0.21 6.97
N LYS A 29 -11.03 -0.75 7.83
CA LYS A 29 -10.25 -1.10 9.01
C LYS A 29 -9.01 -1.92 8.62
N PRO A 30 -7.94 -1.94 9.42
CA PRO A 30 -6.77 -2.78 9.17
C PRO A 30 -7.10 -4.27 8.94
N SER A 31 -8.09 -4.80 9.64
CA SER A 31 -8.56 -6.18 9.47
C SER A 31 -9.22 -6.45 8.12
N GLY A 32 -10.04 -5.52 7.63
CA GLY A 32 -10.67 -5.59 6.31
C GLY A 32 -9.62 -5.54 5.21
N ILE A 33 -8.70 -4.58 5.29
CA ILE A 33 -7.61 -4.43 4.32
C ILE A 33 -6.74 -5.69 4.29
N ALA A 34 -6.35 -6.22 5.47
CA ALA A 34 -5.54 -7.42 5.56
C ALA A 34 -6.21 -8.65 4.94
N LEU A 35 -7.54 -8.79 5.10
CA LEU A 35 -8.32 -9.83 4.46
C LEU A 35 -8.27 -9.71 2.93
N GLU A 36 -8.52 -8.51 2.40
CA GLU A 36 -8.51 -8.22 0.96
C GLU A 36 -7.15 -8.48 0.30
N VAL A 37 -6.05 -8.08 0.96
CA VAL A 37 -4.69 -8.33 0.44
C VAL A 37 -4.15 -9.74 0.76
N GLY A 38 -4.91 -10.56 1.49
CA GLY A 38 -4.51 -11.91 1.88
C GLY A 38 -3.25 -11.94 2.77
N ARG A 39 -3.21 -11.08 3.80
CA ARG A 39 -2.09 -10.94 4.75
C ARG A 39 -2.60 -10.88 6.18
N GLN A 40 -1.68 -11.00 7.15
CA GLN A 40 -2.02 -10.82 8.56
C GLN A 40 -2.04 -9.33 8.94
N VAL A 41 -2.91 -8.98 9.89
CA VAL A 41 -3.13 -7.58 10.31
C VAL A 41 -1.87 -6.96 10.91
N ASP A 42 -1.10 -7.72 11.67
CA ASP A 42 0.17 -7.30 12.27
C ASP A 42 1.24 -6.97 11.22
N VAL A 43 1.21 -7.65 10.07
CA VAL A 43 2.09 -7.35 8.92
C VAL A 43 1.62 -6.10 8.16
N VAL A 44 0.30 -5.93 7.99
CA VAL A 44 -0.29 -4.81 7.24
C VAL A 44 -0.24 -3.49 8.02
N THR A 45 -0.42 -3.54 9.34
CA THR A 45 -0.55 -2.35 10.19
C THR A 45 0.67 -1.40 10.13
N PRO A 46 1.93 -1.86 10.22
CA PRO A 46 3.11 -1.01 10.07
C PRO A 46 3.16 -0.28 8.71
N ILE A 47 2.67 -0.93 7.66
CA ILE A 47 2.65 -0.41 6.30
C ILE A 47 1.62 0.70 6.18
N LEU A 48 0.41 0.46 6.70
CA LEU A 48 -0.63 1.49 6.76
C LEU A 48 -0.14 2.73 7.49
N LYS A 49 0.54 2.57 8.63
CA LYS A 49 1.17 3.69 9.37
C LYS A 49 2.20 4.43 8.52
N SER A 50 3.11 3.72 7.85
CA SER A 50 4.10 4.34 6.97
C SER A 50 3.46 5.10 5.80
N LEU A 51 2.38 4.59 5.23
CA LEU A 51 1.65 5.27 4.15
C LEU A 51 0.89 6.52 4.62
N VAL A 52 0.47 6.55 5.89
CA VAL A 52 -0.06 7.78 6.52
C VAL A 52 1.05 8.82 6.69
N GLU A 53 2.21 8.41 7.19
CA GLU A 53 3.38 9.31 7.33
C GLU A 53 3.82 9.90 5.99
N LYS A 54 3.69 9.13 4.90
CA LYS A 54 3.98 9.57 3.53
C LYS A 54 2.85 10.37 2.87
N GLY A 55 1.73 10.61 3.58
CA GLY A 55 0.59 11.38 3.06
C GLY A 55 -0.19 10.69 1.93
N VAL A 56 -0.08 9.36 1.83
CA VAL A 56 -0.82 8.54 0.86
C VAL A 56 -2.18 8.13 1.44
N LEU A 57 -2.21 7.83 2.74
CA LEU A 57 -3.41 7.49 3.49
C LEU A 57 -3.72 8.51 4.58
N ALA A 58 -5.00 8.61 4.94
CA ALA A 58 -5.46 9.28 6.15
C ALA A 58 -6.05 8.25 7.11
N VAL A 59 -5.91 8.51 8.41
CA VAL A 59 -6.61 7.76 9.47
C VAL A 59 -7.83 8.55 9.88
N GLU A 60 -8.98 7.89 9.93
CA GLU A 60 -10.19 8.40 10.54
C GLU A 60 -10.47 7.60 11.82
N ILE A 61 -10.87 8.31 12.87
CA ILE A 61 -11.25 7.70 14.15
C ILE A 61 -12.77 7.75 14.20
N ASP A 62 -13.40 6.59 14.28
CA ASP A 62 -14.83 6.54 14.56
C ASP A 62 -15.04 6.77 16.07
N THR A 63 -15.53 7.95 16.42
CA THR A 63 -15.83 8.33 17.81
C THR A 63 -17.25 7.95 18.24
N ALA A 64 -18.05 7.36 17.35
CA ALA A 64 -19.42 6.94 17.66
C ALA A 64 -19.49 5.55 18.32
N VAL A 65 -18.38 4.79 18.32
CA VAL A 65 -18.25 3.48 18.97
C VAL A 65 -17.53 3.63 20.31
N GLU A 66 -17.94 2.84 21.32
CA GLU A 66 -17.30 2.83 22.65
C GLU A 66 -15.82 2.40 22.60
N THR A 67 -15.43 1.71 21.53
CA THR A 67 -14.04 1.37 21.22
C THR A 67 -13.55 2.28 20.10
N GLU A 68 -12.43 2.97 20.31
CA GLU A 68 -11.75 3.72 19.24
C GLU A 68 -11.36 2.76 18.10
N GLU A 69 -12.08 2.85 16.99
CA GLU A 69 -11.75 2.09 15.79
C GLU A 69 -11.18 3.02 14.72
N PHE A 70 -10.03 2.60 14.17
CA PHE A 70 -9.32 3.33 13.12
C PHE A 70 -9.69 2.77 11.76
N THR A 71 -10.10 3.64 10.86
CA THR A 71 -10.25 3.34 9.42
C THR A 71 -9.23 4.13 8.62
N TYR A 72 -8.89 3.60 7.45
CA TYR A 72 -7.92 4.19 6.54
C TYR A 72 -8.61 4.56 5.23
N ARG A 73 -8.29 5.75 4.72
CA ARG A 73 -8.78 6.25 3.43
C ARG A 73 -7.63 6.63 2.52
N TYR A 74 -7.79 6.39 1.22
CA TYR A 74 -6.87 6.85 0.20
C TYR A 74 -7.00 8.36 -0.05
N ILE A 75 -5.93 9.12 0.24
CA ILE A 75 -5.90 10.59 0.04
C ILE A 75 -4.79 11.03 -0.89
N ALA A 76 -4.19 10.08 -1.61
CA ALA A 76 -3.06 10.35 -2.49
C ALA A 76 -3.38 11.44 -3.52
N ARG A 77 -2.42 12.36 -3.74
CA ARG A 77 -2.51 13.40 -4.76
C ARG A 77 -2.47 12.81 -6.18
N ALA A 78 -2.98 13.56 -7.16
CA ALA A 78 -3.03 13.14 -8.57
C ALA A 78 -1.66 12.64 -9.08
N GLU A 79 -0.58 13.37 -8.79
CA GLU A 79 0.78 12.98 -9.18
C GLU A 79 1.19 11.59 -8.66
N PHE A 80 0.78 11.24 -7.43
CA PHE A 80 1.05 9.91 -6.88
C PHE A 80 0.22 8.84 -7.60
N ARG A 81 -1.07 9.11 -7.84
CA ARG A 81 -1.95 8.19 -8.56
C ARG A 81 -1.45 7.90 -9.98
N ASP A 82 -0.94 8.92 -10.67
CA ASP A 82 -0.37 8.75 -12.01
C ASP A 82 0.87 7.83 -11.98
N LYS A 83 1.76 8.03 -11.00
CA LYS A 83 2.93 7.15 -10.78
C LYS A 83 2.52 5.72 -10.41
N MET A 84 1.47 5.57 -9.60
CA MET A 84 0.95 4.26 -9.24
C MET A 84 0.34 3.54 -10.45
N GLU A 85 -0.39 4.25 -11.31
CA GLU A 85 -0.94 3.70 -12.56
C GLU A 85 0.18 3.29 -13.52
N GLU A 86 1.21 4.13 -13.69
CA GLU A 86 2.39 3.79 -14.49
C GLU A 86 3.07 2.52 -13.96
N PHE A 87 3.26 2.46 -12.64
CA PHE A 87 3.83 1.29 -11.97
C PHE A 87 3.01 0.03 -12.22
N LEU A 88 1.70 0.06 -11.96
CA LEU A 88 0.81 -1.09 -12.19
C LEU A 88 0.79 -1.52 -13.66
N SER A 89 0.74 -0.56 -14.58
CA SER A 89 0.81 -0.82 -16.02
C SER A 89 2.13 -1.50 -16.41
N ALA A 90 3.27 -1.02 -15.89
CA ALA A 90 4.57 -1.64 -16.14
C ALA A 90 4.62 -3.10 -15.65
N THR A 91 3.90 -3.43 -14.57
CA THR A 91 3.86 -4.80 -14.02
C THR A 91 3.01 -5.77 -14.84
N ARG A 92 2.22 -5.26 -15.79
CA ARG A 92 1.47 -6.09 -16.76
C ARG A 92 2.37 -6.60 -17.89
N ASP A 93 3.45 -5.89 -18.21
CA ASP A 93 4.49 -6.40 -19.11
C ASP A 93 5.37 -7.43 -18.40
N ARG A 94 5.60 -8.58 -19.04
CA ARG A 94 6.31 -9.70 -18.43
C ARG A 94 7.75 -9.36 -18.08
N THR A 95 8.46 -8.65 -18.96
CA THR A 95 9.89 -8.34 -18.77
C THR A 95 10.05 -7.33 -17.65
N ASN A 96 9.24 -6.28 -17.66
CA ASN A 96 9.22 -5.27 -16.60
C ASN A 96 8.81 -5.86 -15.26
N ARG A 97 7.79 -6.73 -15.22
CA ARG A 97 7.37 -7.42 -14.00
C ARG A 97 8.51 -8.20 -13.37
N LEU A 98 9.26 -8.97 -14.17
CA LEU A 98 10.41 -9.73 -13.67
C LEU A 98 11.50 -8.82 -13.10
N ALA A 99 11.79 -7.70 -13.76
CA ALA A 99 12.75 -6.71 -13.26
C ALA A 99 12.31 -6.11 -11.93
N ILE A 100 11.04 -5.67 -11.83
CA ILE A 100 10.49 -5.07 -10.61
C ILE A 100 10.47 -6.08 -9.46
N VAL A 101 10.02 -7.32 -9.71
CA VAL A 101 10.06 -8.40 -8.71
C VAL A 101 11.48 -8.64 -8.20
N GLY A 102 12.47 -8.64 -9.10
CA GLY A 102 13.88 -8.75 -8.73
C GLY A 102 14.36 -7.63 -7.81
N ILE A 103 13.95 -6.38 -8.08
CA ILE A 103 14.26 -5.22 -7.24
C ILE A 103 13.64 -5.39 -5.84
N VAL A 104 12.36 -5.72 -5.75
CA VAL A 104 11.66 -5.87 -4.47
C VAL A 104 12.27 -7.01 -3.64
N LEU A 105 12.58 -8.15 -4.26
CA LEU A 105 13.27 -9.27 -3.60
C LEU A 105 14.64 -8.85 -3.03
N GLN A 106 15.42 -8.08 -3.78
CA GLN A 106 16.71 -7.57 -3.30
C GLN A 106 16.54 -6.62 -2.10
N LYS A 107 15.48 -5.79 -2.10
CA LYS A 107 15.18 -4.89 -0.98
C LYS A 107 14.79 -5.68 0.28
N GLU A 108 13.94 -6.69 0.15
CA GLU A 108 13.55 -7.56 1.27
C GLU A 108 14.74 -8.32 1.85
N ALA A 109 15.60 -8.89 0.99
CA ALA A 109 16.78 -9.64 1.43
C ALA A 109 17.78 -8.79 2.23
N ARG A 110 17.86 -7.47 1.97
CA ARG A 110 18.74 -6.56 2.74
C ARG A 110 18.20 -6.19 4.13
N ARG A 111 16.92 -6.49 4.41
CA ARG A 111 16.27 -6.19 5.69
C ARG A 111 16.32 -7.35 6.69
N LEU A 112 16.66 -8.55 6.21
CA LEU A 112 16.92 -9.74 7.02
C LEU A 112 18.35 -9.70 7.59
#